data_AF-A0AAP9AJL3-F1
#
_entry.id   AF-A0AAP9AJL3-F1
#
_cell.length_a   1.000
_cell.length_b   1.000
_cell.length_c   1.000
_cell.angle_alpha   90.00
_cell.angle_beta   90.00
_cell.angle_gamma   90.00
#
_symmetry.space_group_name_H-M   'P 1'
#
loop_
_entity.id
_entity.type
_entity.pdbx_description
1 polymer ?
#
loop_
_entity_poly.entity_id
_entity_poly.type
_entity_poly.pdbx_seq_one_letter_code
_entity_poly.pdbx_strand_id
1 'polypeptide(L)'
;MHVSTAIKWLHRLTTILLLIIVAGYFSYEYFMKSRSDDRLVIKKEVTENVTLYVTQYGGGATVPDIYRYYLDDKNQTIAHLRKSEPFLVSDNGNAIISGYGNTVNVKLSGRIYSFSNLTMFYAQENLVIPVINLTALGVR
;
A
#
# COMPACT_ATOMS: atom_id res chain seq x y z
N MET A 1 -51.98 17.46 -26.29
CA MET A 1 -50.57 16.98 -26.38
C MET A 1 -49.78 17.53 -25.18
N HIS A 2 -49.73 16.82 -24.04
CA HIS A 2 -49.03 17.34 -22.83
C HIS A 2 -48.32 16.27 -21.97
N VAL A 3 -48.50 14.99 -22.28
CA VAL A 3 -47.92 13.87 -21.50
C VAL A 3 -46.45 13.63 -21.84
N SER A 4 -46.03 13.90 -23.07
CA SER A 4 -44.65 13.68 -23.53
C SER A 4 -43.64 14.66 -22.91
N THR A 5 -44.08 15.87 -22.53
CA THR A 5 -43.22 16.88 -21.89
C THR A 5 -42.91 16.52 -20.44
N ALA A 6 -43.91 16.03 -19.69
CA ALA A 6 -43.75 15.62 -18.29
C ALA A 6 -42.81 14.42 -18.15
N ILE A 7 -42.93 13.42 -19.03
CA ILE A 7 -42.03 12.24 -19.05
C ILE A 7 -40.59 12.64 -19.37
N LYS A 8 -40.38 13.53 -20.35
CA LYS A 8 -39.05 14.05 -20.68
C LYS A 8 -38.44 14.85 -19.53
N TRP A 9 -39.26 15.62 -18.82
CA TRP A 9 -38.83 16.42 -17.68
C TRP A 9 -38.48 15.55 -16.47
N LEU A 10 -39.32 14.54 -16.18
CA LEU A 10 -39.05 13.53 -15.17
C LEU A 10 -37.75 12.77 -15.47
N HIS A 11 -37.57 12.31 -16.71
CA HIS A 11 -36.35 11.62 -17.11
C HIS A 11 -35.12 12.53 -16.96
N ARG A 12 -35.22 13.81 -17.35
CA ARG A 12 -34.12 14.77 -17.20
C ARG A 12 -33.75 14.98 -15.73
N LEU A 13 -34.74 15.06 -14.85
CA LEU A 13 -34.53 15.23 -13.41
C LEU A 13 -33.87 13.97 -12.81
N THR A 14 -34.34 12.77 -13.18
CA THR A 14 -33.73 11.50 -12.78
C THR A 14 -32.28 11.39 -13.25
N THR A 15 -31.98 11.77 -14.50
CA THR A 15 -30.61 11.74 -15.03
C THR A 15 -29.69 12.73 -14.31
N ILE A 16 -30.17 13.93 -13.97
CA ILE A 16 -29.40 14.91 -13.19
C ILE A 16 -29.14 14.39 -11.78
N LEU A 17 -30.15 13.81 -11.12
CA LEU A 17 -30.01 13.22 -9.79
C LEU A 17 -28.95 12.09 -9.79
N LEU A 18 -29.03 11.18 -10.77
CA LEU A 18 -28.04 10.11 -10.94
C LEU A 18 -26.63 10.69 -11.13
N LEU A 19 -26.49 11.73 -11.96
CA LEU A 19 -25.20 12.38 -12.22
C LEU A 19 -24.60 12.97 -10.94
N ILE A 20 -25.42 13.61 -10.10
CA ILE A 20 -24.98 14.15 -8.79
C ILE A 20 -24.53 13.02 -7.86
N ILE A 21 -25.26 11.90 -7.79
CA ILE A 21 -24.88 10.76 -6.95
C ILE A 21 -23.56 10.17 -7.42
N VAL A 22 -23.40 9.96 -8.73
CA VAL A 22 -22.17 9.41 -9.31
C VAL A 22 -20.99 10.36 -9.08
N ALA A 23 -21.15 11.66 -9.35
CA ALA A 23 -20.11 12.66 -9.11
C ALA A 23 -19.74 12.76 -7.61
N GLY A 24 -20.73 12.69 -6.72
CA GLY A 24 -20.54 12.63 -5.28
C GLY A 24 -19.76 11.38 -4.84
N TYR A 25 -20.10 10.21 -5.37
CA TYR A 25 -19.37 8.98 -5.11
C TYR A 25 -17.91 9.05 -5.58
N PHE A 26 -17.67 9.51 -6.81
CA PHE A 26 -16.32 9.69 -7.33
C PHE A 26 -15.51 10.71 -6.50
N SER A 27 -16.13 11.80 -6.08
CA SER A 27 -15.49 12.80 -5.22
C SER A 27 -15.14 12.21 -3.85
N TYR A 28 -16.07 11.46 -3.26
CA TYR A 28 -15.86 10.80 -1.97
C TYR A 28 -14.71 9.78 -2.03
N GLU A 29 -14.72 8.90 -3.04
CA GLU A 29 -13.63 7.95 -3.32
C GLU A 29 -12.28 8.67 -3.47
N TYR A 30 -12.25 9.75 -4.25
CA TYR A 30 -11.02 10.53 -4.48
C TYR A 30 -10.49 11.15 -3.19
N PHE A 31 -11.35 11.78 -2.39
CA PHE A 31 -10.96 12.39 -1.12
C PHE A 31 -10.53 11.35 -0.06
N MET A 32 -11.23 10.23 0.06
CA MET A 32 -10.89 9.21 1.05
C MET A 32 -9.63 8.43 0.69
N LYS A 33 -9.37 8.18 -0.61
CA LYS A 33 -8.12 7.55 -1.05
C LYS A 33 -6.89 8.42 -0.79
N SER A 34 -7.05 9.73 -0.82
CA SER A 34 -6.02 10.73 -0.49
C SER A 34 -5.66 10.74 1.00
N ARG A 35 -6.61 10.36 1.87
CA ARG A 35 -6.46 10.31 3.33
C ARG A 35 -5.85 9.01 3.87
N SER A 36 -5.32 8.15 3.01
CA SER A 36 -4.52 7.03 3.48
C SER A 36 -3.20 7.60 4.00
N ASP A 37 -3.13 7.78 5.32
CA ASP A 37 -2.00 8.30 6.08
C ASP A 37 -0.80 7.31 6.07
N ASP A 38 -0.57 6.64 4.94
CA ASP A 38 0.57 5.76 4.72
C ASP A 38 1.83 6.63 4.72
N ARG A 39 2.49 6.70 5.87
CA ARG A 39 3.72 7.47 6.06
C ARG A 39 4.91 6.58 5.79
N LEU A 40 5.85 7.04 4.96
CA LEU A 40 7.14 6.38 4.82
C LEU A 40 7.94 6.60 6.11
N VAL A 41 8.25 5.51 6.81
CA VAL A 41 8.98 5.55 8.09
C VAL A 41 10.46 5.23 7.87
N ILE A 42 10.75 4.24 7.02
CA ILE A 42 12.12 3.79 6.76
C ILE A 42 12.32 3.65 5.25
N LYS A 43 13.45 4.17 4.77
CA LYS A 43 14.03 3.88 3.46
C LYS A 43 15.48 3.47 3.69
N LYS A 44 15.86 2.25 3.28
CA LYS A 44 17.20 1.73 3.49
C LYS A 44 17.65 0.92 2.29
N GLU A 45 18.81 1.26 1.72
CA GLU A 45 19.43 0.42 0.71
C GLU A 45 19.95 -0.86 1.37
N VAL A 46 19.52 -2.01 0.84
CA VAL A 46 19.87 -3.34 1.38
C VAL A 46 21.02 -3.94 0.57
N THR A 47 20.91 -3.86 -0.75
CA THR A 47 21.97 -4.21 -1.73
C THR A 47 21.95 -3.20 -2.87
N GLU A 48 22.81 -3.37 -3.88
CA GLU A 48 22.93 -2.43 -5.01
C GLU A 48 21.59 -2.20 -5.74
N ASN A 49 20.77 -3.25 -5.88
CA ASN A 49 19.53 -3.25 -6.63
C ASN A 49 18.27 -3.46 -5.76
N VAL A 50 18.43 -3.47 -4.43
CA VAL A 50 17.32 -3.75 -3.51
C VAL A 50 17.26 -2.68 -2.43
N THR A 51 16.18 -1.91 -2.44
CA THR A 51 15.87 -0.93 -1.39
C THR A 51 14.68 -1.40 -0.58
N LEU A 52 14.83 -1.33 0.74
CA LEU A 52 13.77 -1.55 1.69
C LEU A 52 12.98 -0.25 1.89
N TYR A 53 11.66 -0.37 1.80
CA TYR A 53 10.72 0.66 2.22
C TYR A 53 9.81 0.12 3.31
N VAL A 54 9.58 0.92 4.35
CA VAL A 54 8.63 0.61 5.42
C VAL A 54 7.62 1.73 5.50
N THR A 55 6.35 1.40 5.28
CA THR A 55 5.24 2.34 5.49
C THR A 55 4.50 2.00 6.77
N GLN A 56 4.05 3.02 7.47
CA GLN A 56 3.16 2.91 8.61
C GLN A 56 1.77 3.32 8.18
N TYR A 57 0.80 2.46 8.49
CA TYR A 57 -0.63 2.70 8.33
C TYR A 57 -1.30 2.55 9.69
N GLY A 58 -2.15 3.50 10.05
CA GLY A 58 -2.77 3.56 11.38
C GLY A 58 -2.21 4.72 12.21
N GLY A 59 -2.34 4.64 13.54
CA GLY A 59 -1.83 5.67 14.45
C GLY A 59 -2.90 6.64 14.97
N GLY A 60 -4.16 6.20 14.99
CA GLY A 60 -5.26 6.89 15.70
C GLY A 60 -5.40 6.41 17.15
N ALA A 61 -6.30 7.02 17.92
CA ALA A 61 -6.49 6.70 19.35
C ALA A 61 -6.95 5.24 19.60
N THR A 62 -7.55 4.58 18.61
CA THR A 62 -8.18 3.25 18.77
C THR A 62 -7.67 2.21 17.77
N VAL A 63 -6.72 2.56 16.89
CA VAL A 63 -6.22 1.66 15.83
C VAL A 63 -4.73 1.45 16.03
N PRO A 64 -4.27 0.20 16.19
CA PRO A 64 -2.85 -0.09 16.35
C PRO A 64 -2.06 0.30 15.10
N ASP A 65 -0.79 0.67 15.29
CA ASP A 65 0.14 0.95 14.20
C ASP A 65 0.46 -0.34 13.44
N ILE A 66 0.27 -0.31 12.12
CA ILE A 66 0.60 -1.43 11.23
C ILE A 66 1.74 -0.98 10.32
N TYR A 67 2.79 -1.78 10.27
CA TYR A 67 3.95 -1.57 9.44
C TYR A 67 3.95 -2.54 8.27
N ARG A 68 4.08 -2.00 7.06
CA ARG A 68 4.16 -2.75 5.80
C ARG A 68 5.54 -2.59 5.21
N TYR A 69 6.16 -3.70 4.86
CA TYR A 69 7.52 -3.78 4.34
C TYR A 69 7.50 -4.13 2.86
N TYR A 70 8.28 -3.40 2.07
CA TYR A 70 8.39 -3.54 0.63
C TYR A 70 9.85 -3.61 0.22
N LEU A 71 10.14 -4.40 -0.82
CA LEU A 71 11.42 -4.41 -1.51
C LEU A 71 11.18 -3.93 -2.93
N ASP A 72 11.99 -2.96 -3.37
CA ASP A 72 11.86 -2.38 -4.71
C ASP A 72 13.18 -1.72 -5.14
N ASP A 73 13.21 -1.19 -6.36
CA ASP A 73 14.31 -0.35 -6.86
C ASP A 73 14.43 0.96 -6.06
N LYS A 74 15.51 1.69 -6.29
CA LYS A 74 15.75 2.99 -5.70
C LYS A 74 14.68 3.99 -6.16
N ASN A 75 14.36 4.91 -5.25
CA ASN A 75 13.53 6.09 -5.51
C ASN A 75 12.06 5.83 -5.86
N GLN A 76 11.46 4.80 -5.26
CA GLN A 76 10.01 4.58 -5.37
C GLN A 76 9.20 5.58 -4.56
N THR A 77 8.02 5.89 -5.09
CA THR A 77 7.03 6.75 -4.43
C THR A 77 6.10 5.90 -3.56
N ILE A 78 5.54 6.50 -2.50
CA ILE A 78 4.53 5.83 -1.65
C ILE A 78 3.33 5.37 -2.51
N ALA A 79 2.94 6.14 -3.53
CA ALA A 79 1.87 5.77 -4.45
C ALA A 79 2.19 4.51 -5.26
N HIS A 80 3.47 4.28 -5.61
CA HIS A 80 3.92 3.04 -6.25
C HIS A 80 3.87 1.88 -5.26
N LEU A 81 4.47 2.05 -4.08
CA LEU A 81 4.49 1.03 -3.02
C LEU A 81 3.08 0.57 -2.61
N ARG A 82 2.08 1.47 -2.64
CA ARG A 82 0.67 1.14 -2.35
C ARG A 82 0.00 0.26 -3.42
N LYS A 83 0.52 0.24 -4.64
CA LYS A 83 0.07 -0.67 -5.70
C LYS A 83 0.78 -2.02 -5.63
N SER A 84 1.97 -2.06 -5.04
CA SER A 84 2.74 -3.27 -4.81
C SER A 84 2.24 -4.01 -3.56
N GLU A 85 2.46 -5.32 -3.54
CA GLU A 85 2.11 -6.16 -2.38
C GLU A 85 3.26 -6.15 -1.36
N PRO A 86 3.02 -5.84 -0.08
CA PRO A 86 4.06 -5.91 0.94
C PRO A 86 4.45 -7.37 1.18
N PHE A 87 5.75 -7.65 1.25
CA PHE A 87 6.23 -8.99 1.55
C PHE A 87 6.14 -9.31 3.05
N LEU A 88 6.00 -8.31 3.91
CA LEU A 88 5.87 -8.48 5.36
C LEU A 88 4.95 -7.40 5.93
N VAL A 89 4.05 -7.80 6.83
CA VAL A 89 3.15 -6.92 7.57
C VAL A 89 3.23 -7.25 9.06
N SER A 90 3.49 -6.25 9.91
CA SER A 90 3.71 -6.43 11.35
C SER A 90 3.18 -5.26 12.17
N ASP A 91 3.02 -5.45 13.48
CA ASP A 91 2.77 -4.39 14.47
C ASP A 91 4.05 -3.64 14.90
N ASN A 92 5.22 -4.10 14.47
CA ASN A 92 6.50 -3.49 14.83
C ASN A 92 7.22 -3.00 13.58
N GLY A 93 7.61 -1.72 13.58
CA GLY A 93 8.36 -1.07 12.50
C GLY A 93 9.87 -1.29 12.56
N ASN A 94 10.39 -1.78 13.68
CA ASN A 94 11.82 -1.88 13.95
C ASN A 94 12.41 -3.24 13.56
N ALA A 95 12.30 -3.61 12.28
CA ALA A 95 12.95 -4.80 11.73
C ALA A 95 14.44 -4.56 11.50
N ILE A 96 15.27 -5.53 11.88
CA ILE A 96 16.69 -5.53 11.51
C ILE A 96 16.79 -6.21 10.15
N ILE A 97 17.17 -5.42 9.13
CA ILE A 97 17.24 -5.88 7.75
C ILE A 97 18.65 -5.68 7.21
N SER A 98 19.16 -6.75 6.59
CA SER A 98 20.46 -6.83 5.95
C SER A 98 20.32 -7.65 4.67
N GLY A 99 21.22 -7.45 3.71
CA GLY A 99 21.25 -8.29 2.53
C GLY A 99 22.64 -8.44 1.96
N TYR A 100 22.79 -9.49 1.16
CA TYR A 100 24.02 -9.83 0.49
C TYR A 100 23.67 -10.53 -0.83
N GLY A 101 24.18 -10.00 -1.94
CA GLY A 101 23.82 -10.47 -3.28
C GLY A 101 22.31 -10.39 -3.52
N ASN A 102 21.69 -11.54 -3.83
CA ASN A 102 20.24 -11.65 -4.04
C ASN A 102 19.47 -12.09 -2.79
N THR A 103 20.10 -12.11 -1.61
CA THR A 103 19.46 -12.56 -0.36
C THR A 103 19.19 -11.39 0.57
N VAL A 104 17.97 -11.32 1.09
CA VAL A 104 17.53 -10.35 2.11
C VAL A 104 17.20 -11.10 3.39
N ASN A 105 17.91 -10.77 4.46
CA ASN A 105 17.69 -11.32 5.79
C ASN A 105 16.94 -10.30 6.64
N VAL A 106 15.79 -10.73 7.15
CA VAL A 106 14.89 -9.94 7.98
C VAL A 106 14.81 -10.59 9.36
N LYS A 107 15.10 -9.81 10.39
CA LYS A 107 14.95 -10.22 11.78
C LYS A 107 13.98 -9.26 12.47
N LEU A 108 12.88 -9.81 12.97
CA LEU A 108 11.77 -9.03 13.50
C LEU A 108 11.26 -9.65 14.81
N SER A 109 10.86 -8.79 15.75
CA SER A 109 10.13 -9.16 16.97
C SER A 109 8.75 -8.52 16.93
N GLY A 110 7.78 -9.09 17.64
CA GLY A 110 6.38 -8.64 17.58
C GLY A 110 5.51 -9.57 16.73
N ARG A 111 4.29 -9.12 16.46
CA ARG A 111 3.30 -9.89 15.73
C ARG A 111 3.51 -9.72 14.23
N ILE A 112 3.54 -10.85 13.53
CA ILE A 112 3.56 -10.89 12.06
C ILE A 112 2.15 -11.23 11.60
N TYR A 113 1.54 -10.33 10.85
CA TYR A 113 0.20 -10.51 10.28
C TYR A 113 0.24 -11.22 8.94
N SER A 114 1.25 -10.92 8.13
CA SER A 114 1.45 -11.54 6.82
C SER A 114 2.93 -11.58 6.48
N PHE A 115 3.34 -12.65 5.81
CA PHE A 115 4.68 -12.82 5.26
C PHE A 115 4.59 -13.58 3.94
N SER A 116 5.27 -13.04 2.92
CA SER A 116 5.53 -13.71 1.65
C SER A 116 7.05 -13.78 1.46
N ASN A 117 7.55 -14.97 1.17
CA ASN A 117 8.94 -15.17 0.75
C ASN A 117 9.15 -14.88 -0.74
N LEU A 118 8.08 -14.53 -1.46
CA LEU A 118 8.10 -14.18 -2.87
C LEU A 118 7.78 -12.69 -3.02
N THR A 119 8.71 -11.96 -3.61
CA THR A 119 8.50 -10.61 -4.13
C THR A 119 9.25 -10.48 -5.44
N MET A 120 8.74 -9.65 -6.34
CA MET A 120 9.36 -9.42 -7.64
C MET A 120 9.14 -7.99 -8.07
N PHE A 121 10.21 -7.38 -8.58
CA PHE A 121 10.20 -6.01 -9.08
C PHE A 121 11.29 -5.86 -10.14
N TYR A 122 11.22 -4.79 -10.91
CA TYR A 122 12.26 -4.45 -11.88
C TYR A 122 13.22 -3.45 -11.25
N ALA A 123 14.52 -3.75 -11.29
CA ALA A 123 15.57 -2.80 -10.94
C ALA A 123 16.50 -2.66 -12.15
N GLN A 124 16.69 -1.42 -12.62
CA GLN A 124 17.52 -1.14 -13.81
C GLN A 124 17.16 -2.05 -15.01
N GLU A 125 15.87 -2.20 -15.30
CA GLU A 125 15.32 -3.04 -16.39
C GLU A 125 15.51 -4.56 -16.23
N ASN A 126 16.14 -5.02 -15.13
CA ASN A 126 16.28 -6.43 -14.81
C ASN A 126 15.22 -6.87 -13.81
N LEU A 127 14.61 -8.04 -14.04
CA LEU A 127 13.71 -8.66 -13.09
C LEU A 127 14.51 -9.17 -11.88
N VAL A 128 14.19 -8.67 -10.69
CA VAL A 128 14.80 -9.07 -9.42
C VAL A 128 13.79 -9.86 -8.60
N ILE A 129 14.20 -11.05 -8.16
CA ILE A 129 13.42 -11.92 -7.27
C ILE A 129 14.34 -12.28 -6.09
N PRO A 130 14.34 -11.48 -5.00
CA PRO A 130 15.24 -11.72 -3.89
C PRO A 130 14.79 -12.94 -3.07
N VAL A 131 15.76 -13.68 -2.55
CA VAL A 131 15.53 -14.74 -1.56
C VAL A 131 15.35 -14.08 -0.20
N ILE A 132 14.18 -14.24 0.42
CA ILE A 132 13.86 -13.61 1.70
C ILE A 132 13.93 -14.63 2.84
N ASN A 133 14.84 -14.39 3.78
CA ASN A 133 14.95 -15.16 5.02
C ASN A 133 14.33 -14.36 6.17
N LEU A 134 13.29 -14.90 6.80
CA LEU A 134 12.67 -14.31 7.97
C LEU A 134 13.08 -15.05 9.25
N THR A 135 13.64 -14.32 10.21
CA THR A 135 13.85 -14.77 11.59
C THR A 135 12.88 -14.04 12.51
N ALA A 136 11.82 -14.74 12.93
CA ALA A 136 10.85 -14.23 13.90
C ALA A 136 11.34 -14.50 15.34
N LEU A 137 11.48 -13.46 16.14
CA LEU A 137 11.98 -13.55 17.53
C LEU A 137 10.87 -13.76 18.57
N GLY A 138 9.61 -13.83 18.13
CA GLY A 138 8.44 -13.91 19.00
C GLY A 138 7.99 -12.54 19.53
N VAL A 139 6.92 -12.59 20.33
CA VAL A 139 6.38 -11.46 21.09
C VAL A 139 6.93 -11.58 22.51
N ARG A 140 7.57 -10.53 23.01
CA ARG A 140 8.01 -10.43 24.41
C ARG A 140 7.04 -9.58 25.20
#